data_AF-A0A3D9EXE4-F1
#
_entry.id   AF-A0A3D9EXE4-F1
#
_cell.length_a   1.000
_cell.length_b   1.000
_cell.length_c   1.000
_cell.angle_alpha   90.00
_cell.angle_beta   90.00
_cell.angle_gamma   90.00
#
_symmetry.space_group_name_H-M   'P 1'
#
loop_
_entity.id
_entity.type
_entity.pdbx_description
1 polymer ?
#
loop_
_entity_poly.entity_id
_entity_poly.type
_entity_poly.pdbx_seq_one_letter_code
_entity_poly.pdbx_strand_id
1 'polypeptide(L)'
;MIIVTACLAAGCVSTIVGSMDKAREKGPLATFTSGRPPETVAGCIAPAWSAIQHNLDSYEAIAQPRSAGGYTVKTLRLPDAADVFARGGSTVIEYYNVATNPDEKWPRQRIAAIRSCL
;
A
#
# COMPACT_ATOMS: atom_id res chain seq x y z
N MET A 1 -5.29 36.14 -34.79
CA MET A 1 -5.68 34.81 -34.24
C MET A 1 -4.41 34.12 -33.78
N ILE A 2 -4.19 34.05 -32.47
CA ILE A 2 -3.08 33.30 -31.89
C ILE A 2 -3.61 31.88 -31.68
N ILE A 3 -3.13 30.92 -32.47
CA ILE A 3 -3.43 29.51 -32.25
C ILE A 3 -2.49 29.04 -31.14
N VAL A 4 -2.99 29.05 -29.90
CA VAL A 4 -2.31 28.39 -28.78
C VAL A 4 -2.62 26.91 -28.91
N THR A 5 -1.71 26.19 -29.57
CA THR A 5 -1.74 24.72 -29.57
C THR A 5 -1.33 24.26 -28.18
N ALA A 6 -2.31 24.05 -27.31
CA ALA A 6 -2.10 23.35 -26.04
C ALA A 6 -1.80 21.88 -26.36
N CYS A 7 -0.51 21.54 -26.48
CA CYS A 7 -0.06 20.18 -26.30
C CYS A 7 -0.37 19.78 -24.86
N LEU A 8 -1.54 19.17 -24.65
CA LEU A 8 -1.84 18.40 -23.45
C LEU A 8 -0.79 17.30 -23.36
N ALA A 9 0.13 17.45 -22.41
CA ALA A 9 1.08 16.43 -22.04
C ALA A 9 0.29 15.23 -21.47
N ALA A 10 -0.16 14.34 -22.34
CA ALA A 10 -0.50 12.96 -22.00
C ALA A 10 0.81 12.18 -21.74
N GLY A 11 1.56 12.62 -20.73
CA GLY A 11 2.80 11.98 -20.29
C GLY A 11 2.51 10.97 -19.19
N CYS A 12 2.25 9.71 -19.59
CA CYS A 12 2.60 8.48 -18.86
C CYS A 12 2.49 8.48 -17.31
N VAL A 13 1.31 8.69 -16.72
CA VAL A 13 1.04 8.30 -15.31
C VAL A 13 0.48 6.85 -15.23
N SER A 14 0.30 6.19 -16.38
CA SER A 14 -0.51 4.97 -16.51
C SER A 14 0.16 3.67 -16.06
N THR A 15 1.45 3.64 -15.73
CA THR A 15 2.14 2.36 -15.45
C THR A 15 2.16 1.98 -13.98
N ILE A 16 2.27 2.95 -13.05
CA ILE A 16 2.33 2.67 -11.61
C ILE A 16 0.93 2.55 -11.00
N VAL A 17 -0.01 3.41 -11.39
CA VAL A 17 -1.40 3.37 -10.89
C VAL A 17 -2.12 2.08 -11.32
N GLY A 18 -1.97 1.70 -12.60
CA GLY A 18 -2.57 0.47 -13.11
C GLY A 18 -2.06 -0.80 -12.42
N SER A 19 -0.85 -0.78 -11.87
CA SER A 19 -0.26 -1.94 -11.18
C SER A 19 -0.95 -2.25 -9.83
N MET A 20 -1.42 -1.23 -9.11
CA MET A 20 -2.16 -1.43 -7.86
C MET A 20 -3.61 -1.86 -8.09
N ASP A 21 -4.26 -1.33 -9.11
CA ASP A 21 -5.61 -1.76 -9.50
C ASP A 21 -5.59 -3.25 -9.89
N LYS A 22 -4.56 -3.68 -10.62
CA LYS A 22 -4.31 -5.10 -10.92
C LYS A 22 -4.03 -5.95 -9.69
N ALA A 23 -3.30 -5.44 -8.69
CA ALA A 23 -3.10 -6.16 -7.43
C ALA A 23 -4.44 -6.33 -6.67
N ARG A 24 -5.30 -5.32 -6.69
CA ARG A 24 -6.62 -5.36 -6.04
C ARG A 24 -7.61 -6.28 -6.77
N GLU A 25 -7.59 -6.30 -8.11
CA GLU A 25 -8.40 -7.23 -8.92
C GLU A 25 -8.11 -8.71 -8.57
N LYS A 26 -6.85 -9.05 -8.24
CA LYS A 26 -6.45 -10.41 -7.83
C LYS A 26 -6.82 -10.75 -6.38
N GLY A 27 -7.21 -9.76 -5.59
CA GLY A 27 -7.41 -9.89 -4.15
C GLY A 27 -6.13 -9.75 -3.32
N PRO A 28 -6.25 -9.73 -1.98
CA PRO A 28 -5.10 -9.57 -1.10
C PRO A 28 -4.18 -10.78 -1.16
N LEU A 29 -2.87 -10.52 -1.26
CA LEU A 29 -1.81 -11.53 -1.18
C LEU A 29 -1.72 -12.16 0.22
N ALA A 30 -2.06 -11.40 1.26
CA ALA A 30 -2.20 -11.90 2.63
C ALA A 30 -3.24 -11.08 3.40
N THR A 31 -3.94 -11.72 4.33
CA THR A 31 -4.92 -11.07 5.22
C THR A 31 -4.58 -11.36 6.67
N PHE A 32 -4.74 -10.35 7.53
CA PHE A 32 -4.49 -10.44 8.97
C PHE A 32 -5.63 -9.80 9.77
N THR A 33 -5.67 -10.11 11.06
CA THR A 33 -6.57 -9.49 12.02
C THR A 33 -5.80 -8.98 13.22
N SER A 34 -6.24 -7.87 13.81
CA SER A 34 -5.70 -7.30 15.05
C SER A 34 -6.83 -6.84 15.97
N GLY A 35 -6.60 -6.93 17.28
CA GLY A 35 -7.46 -6.33 18.30
C GLY A 35 -7.17 -4.85 18.54
N ARG A 36 -6.12 -4.28 17.92
CA ARG A 36 -5.75 -2.87 18.05
C ARG A 36 -6.60 -2.00 17.11
N PRO A 37 -6.80 -0.71 17.41
CA PRO A 37 -7.51 0.20 16.51
C PRO A 37 -6.82 0.35 15.13
N PRO A 38 -7.56 0.60 14.04
CA PRO A 38 -6.99 0.74 12.70
C PRO A 38 -5.90 1.81 12.61
N GLU A 39 -6.06 2.94 13.30
CA GLU A 39 -5.08 4.02 13.35
C GLU A 39 -3.76 3.57 13.98
N THR A 40 -3.83 2.85 15.10
CA THR A 40 -2.64 2.30 15.79
C THR A 40 -1.90 1.30 14.90
N VAL A 41 -2.63 0.41 14.23
CA VAL A 41 -2.04 -0.59 13.33
C VAL A 41 -1.38 0.10 12.12
N ALA A 42 -2.09 1.02 11.45
CA ALA A 42 -1.56 1.74 10.30
C ALA A 42 -0.36 2.63 10.66
N GLY A 43 -0.41 3.30 11.82
CA GLY A 43 0.67 4.13 12.36
C GLY A 43 1.91 3.32 12.77
N CYS A 44 1.77 2.02 13.05
CA CYS A 44 2.91 1.12 13.24
C CYS A 44 3.48 0.60 11.92
N ILE A 45 2.62 0.20 10.98
CA ILE A 45 3.06 -0.41 9.71
C ILE A 45 3.85 0.58 8.86
N ALA A 46 3.40 1.84 8.75
CA ALA A 46 4.06 2.84 7.93
C ALA A 46 5.55 3.04 8.28
N PRO A 47 5.95 3.38 9.52
CA PRO A 47 7.36 3.51 9.87
C PRO A 47 8.13 2.19 9.79
N ALA A 48 7.52 1.05 10.16
CA ALA A 48 8.15 -0.27 10.02
C ALA A 48 8.47 -0.60 8.54
N TRP A 49 7.58 -0.21 7.63
CA TRP A 49 7.78 -0.35 6.20
C TRP A 49 8.84 0.61 5.67
N SER A 50 8.91 1.84 6.17
CA SER A 50 9.99 2.79 5.83
C SER A 50 11.35 2.29 6.32
N ALA A 51 11.43 1.63 7.48
CA ALA A 51 12.68 1.12 8.05
C ALA A 51 13.29 -0.07 7.28
N ILE A 52 12.50 -0.80 6.48
CA ILE A 52 12.99 -1.89 5.61
C ILE A 52 13.82 -1.35 4.43
N GLN A 53 13.72 -0.05 4.12
CA GLN A 53 14.17 0.54 2.87
C GLN A 53 15.44 1.39 3.03
N HIS A 54 16.63 0.80 2.90
CA HIS A 54 17.90 1.51 3.12
C HIS A 54 18.75 1.77 1.85
N ASN A 55 18.32 1.39 0.64
CA ASN A 55 19.28 1.25 -0.46
C ASN A 55 18.80 1.49 -1.91
N LEU A 56 17.54 1.83 -2.20
CA LEU A 56 17.08 1.97 -3.59
C LEU A 56 15.98 3.05 -3.75
N ASP A 57 16.34 4.34 -3.84
CA ASP A 57 15.42 5.45 -4.21
C ASP A 57 14.00 5.33 -3.63
N SER A 58 13.93 4.87 -2.38
CA SER A 58 12.77 4.18 -1.85
C SER A 58 11.99 5.13 -0.95
N TYR A 59 10.76 5.41 -1.37
CA TYR A 59 9.87 6.40 -0.77
C TYR A 59 9.30 5.89 0.54
N GLU A 60 9.33 6.77 1.54
CA GLU A 60 8.62 6.65 2.81
C GLU A 60 7.22 6.04 2.62
N ALA A 61 6.93 5.00 3.41
CA ALA A 61 5.58 4.47 3.48
C ALA A 61 4.72 5.41 4.32
N ILE A 62 3.52 5.71 3.79
CA ILE A 62 2.58 6.64 4.42
C ILE A 62 1.26 5.93 4.69
N ALA A 63 0.64 6.25 5.82
CA ALA A 63 -0.74 5.86 6.12
C ALA A 63 -1.69 6.95 5.63
N GLN A 64 -2.49 6.65 4.60
CA GLN A 64 -3.47 7.58 4.07
C GLN A 64 -4.88 7.19 4.51
N PRO A 65 -5.70 8.11 5.02
CA PRO A 65 -7.10 7.83 5.33
C PRO A 65 -7.88 7.37 4.10
N ARG A 66 -8.81 6.43 4.28
CA ARG A 66 -9.73 5.94 3.23
C ARG A 66 -11.10 6.60 3.39
N SER A 67 -11.79 6.83 2.27
CA SER A 67 -13.16 7.37 2.27
C SER A 67 -14.17 6.46 2.98
N ALA A 68 -13.97 5.14 2.90
CA ALA A 68 -14.79 4.14 3.59
C ALA A 68 -14.37 3.90 5.06
N GLY A 69 -13.47 4.73 5.60
CA GLY A 69 -12.88 4.56 6.93
C GLY A 69 -11.64 3.67 6.94
N GLY A 70 -10.84 3.83 7.99
CA GLY A 70 -9.52 3.19 8.09
C GLY A 70 -8.47 3.87 7.23
N TYR A 71 -7.40 3.13 6.90
CA TYR A 71 -6.20 3.65 6.26
C TYR A 71 -5.71 2.71 5.17
N THR A 72 -5.02 3.26 4.18
CA THR A 72 -4.17 2.51 3.25
C THR A 72 -2.73 2.92 3.54
N VAL A 73 -1.93 1.97 4.01
CA VAL A 73 -0.48 2.14 4.09
C VAL A 73 0.11 1.80 2.73
N LYS A 74 0.84 2.73 2.11
CA LYS A 74 1.40 2.53 0.76
C LYS A 74 2.74 3.22 0.60
N THR A 75 3.49 2.76 -0.39
CA THR A 75 4.66 3.51 -0.91
C THR A 75 4.27 4.26 -2.18
N LEU A 76 4.95 5.37 -2.47
CA LEU A 76 4.58 6.22 -3.63
C LEU A 76 4.99 5.64 -4.99
N ARG A 77 5.93 4.69 -5.02
CA ARG A 77 6.53 4.19 -6.27
C ARG A 77 6.51 2.68 -6.47
N LEU A 78 6.06 1.92 -5.48
CA LEU A 78 5.91 0.46 -5.62
C LEU A 78 4.42 0.10 -5.50
N PRO A 79 3.94 -0.84 -6.32
CA PRO A 79 2.58 -1.34 -6.22
C PRO A 79 2.47 -2.30 -5.03
N ASP A 80 2.49 -1.69 -3.83
CA ASP A 80 2.61 -2.32 -2.54
C ASP A 80 1.75 -1.52 -1.54
N ALA A 81 0.68 -2.13 -1.04
CA ALA A 81 -0.27 -1.48 -0.16
C ALA A 81 -0.82 -2.43 0.90
N ALA A 82 -1.10 -1.91 2.09
CA ALA A 82 -1.87 -2.59 3.13
C ALA A 82 -3.08 -1.74 3.48
N ASP A 83 -4.28 -2.25 3.21
CA ASP A 83 -5.52 -1.64 3.68
C ASP A 83 -5.79 -2.10 5.10
N VAL A 84 -6.01 -1.15 6.01
CA VAL A 84 -6.23 -1.36 7.44
C VAL A 84 -7.58 -0.75 7.80
N PHE A 85 -8.56 -1.56 8.19
CA PHE A 85 -9.92 -1.07 8.44
C PHE A 85 -10.66 -1.92 9.47
N ALA A 86 -11.66 -1.33 10.13
CA ALA A 86 -12.49 -2.06 11.07
C ALA A 86 -13.52 -2.94 10.34
N ARG A 87 -13.69 -4.19 10.79
CA ARG A 87 -14.75 -5.10 10.33
C ARG A 87 -15.08 -6.07 11.46
N GLY A 88 -16.38 -6.22 11.78
CA GLY A 88 -16.84 -7.21 12.76
C GLY A 88 -16.26 -7.05 14.17
N GLY A 89 -15.95 -5.83 14.60
CA GLY A 89 -15.35 -5.56 15.92
C GLY A 89 -13.83 -5.80 16.00
N SER A 90 -13.17 -6.10 14.89
CA SER A 90 -11.72 -6.27 14.79
C SER A 90 -11.15 -5.32 13.73
N THR A 91 -9.83 -5.13 13.74
CA THR A 91 -9.11 -4.51 12.62
C THR A 91 -8.70 -5.61 11.64
N VAL A 92 -9.05 -5.44 10.38
CA VAL A 92 -8.62 -6.28 9.26
C VAL A 92 -7.53 -5.56 8.48
N ILE A 93 -6.50 -6.31 8.11
CA ILE A 93 -5.38 -5.85 7.30
C ILE A 93 -5.35 -6.69 6.03
N GLU A 94 -5.58 -6.07 4.88
CA GLU A 94 -5.50 -6.70 3.56
C GLU A 94 -4.24 -6.20 2.85
N TYR A 95 -3.27 -7.08 2.66
CA TYR A 95 -1.99 -6.77 2.00
C TYR A 95 -2.04 -7.09 0.52
N TYR A 96 -1.69 -6.13 -0.32
CA TYR A 96 -1.67 -6.20 -1.77
C TYR A 96 -0.27 -5.94 -2.30
N ASN A 97 0.17 -6.78 -3.22
CA ASN A 97 1.41 -6.62 -3.97
C ASN A 97 1.21 -7.20 -5.38
N VAL A 98 1.99 -6.73 -6.36
CA VAL A 98 1.96 -7.32 -7.72
C VAL A 98 2.59 -8.70 -7.80
N ALA A 99 3.42 -9.06 -6.82
CA ALA A 99 3.96 -10.41 -6.65
C ALA A 99 2.81 -11.41 -6.49
N THR A 100 3.01 -12.62 -7.01
CA THR A 100 2.02 -13.70 -6.91
C THR A 100 2.32 -14.64 -5.75
N ASN A 101 3.50 -14.54 -5.13
CA ASN A 101 3.93 -15.41 -4.04
C ASN A 101 4.31 -14.60 -2.78
N PRO A 102 3.65 -14.81 -1.62
CA PRO A 102 3.99 -14.12 -0.37
C PRO A 102 5.39 -14.48 0.18
N ASP A 103 6.00 -15.56 -0.29
CA ASP A 103 7.34 -16.00 0.11
C ASP A 103 8.48 -15.31 -0.65
N GLU A 104 8.19 -14.49 -1.65
CA GLU A 104 9.22 -13.66 -2.27
C GLU A 104 9.83 -12.69 -1.25
N LYS A 105 11.13 -12.39 -1.39
CA LYS A 105 11.91 -11.61 -0.40
C LYS A 105 11.17 -10.32 0.04
N TRP A 106 10.63 -9.58 -0.93
CA TRP A 106 9.97 -8.31 -0.68
C TRP A 106 8.61 -8.47 0.06
N PRO A 107 7.62 -9.21 -0.48
CA PRO A 107 6.39 -9.54 0.26
C PRO A 107 6.64 -10.14 1.65
N ARG A 108 7.64 -11.02 1.78
CA ARG A 108 7.98 -11.67 3.05
C ARG A 108 8.39 -10.64 4.12
N GLN A 109 9.24 -9.67 3.77
CA GLN A 109 9.64 -8.60 4.68
C GLN A 109 8.46 -7.70 5.07
N ARG A 110 7.58 -7.39 4.10
CA ARG A 110 6.37 -6.59 4.34
C ARG A 110 5.39 -7.27 5.27
N ILE A 111 5.15 -8.56 5.04
CA ILE A 111 4.30 -9.41 5.89
C ILE A 111 4.88 -9.53 7.30
N ALA A 112 6.21 -9.70 7.43
CA ALA A 112 6.85 -9.76 8.74
C ALA A 112 6.63 -8.45 9.53
N ALA A 113 6.80 -7.29 8.88
CA ALA A 113 6.54 -5.99 9.51
C ALA A 113 5.05 -5.78 9.86
N ILE A 114 4.11 -6.25 9.02
CA ILE A 114 2.68 -6.24 9.37
C ILE A 114 2.47 -7.04 10.65
N ARG A 115 2.98 -8.28 10.70
CA ARG A 115 2.81 -9.19 11.86
C ARG A 115 3.35 -8.60 13.16
N SER A 116 4.45 -7.84 13.13
CA SER A 116 4.97 -7.18 14.33
C SER A 116 4.11 -6.03 14.85
N CYS A 117 3.15 -5.55 14.05
CA CYS A 117 2.28 -4.41 14.38
C CYS A 117 0.87 -4.80 14.83
N LEU A 118 0.54 -6.11 14.86
CA LEU A 118 -0.80 -6.60 15.18
C LEU A 118 -1.09 -6.61 16.69
#